data_AF-A0A3A0DEL7-F1
#
_entry.id   AF-A0A3A0DEL7-F1
#
_cell.length_a   1.000
_cell.length_b   1.000
_cell.length_c   1.000
_cell.angle_alpha   90.00
_cell.angle_beta   90.00
_cell.angle_gamma   90.00
#
_symmetry.space_group_name_H-M   'P 1'
#
loop_
_entity.id
_entity.type
_entity.pdbx_description
1 polymer ?
#
loop_
_entity_poly.entity_id
_entity_poly.type
_entity_poly.pdbx_seq_one_letter_code
_entity_poly.pdbx_strand_id
1 'polypeptide(L)' 'VKRLHATVLALMGLDPNRLSYFFHGLDQKLVGVEPVEPIRSIMA' A
#
# COMPACT_ATOMS: atom_id res chain seq x y z
N VAL A 1 -5.77 -8.87 1.35
CA VAL A 1 -4.90 -8.40 0.24
C VAL A 1 -4.15 -7.11 0.51
N LYS A 2 -4.69 -6.13 1.25
CA LYS A 2 -4.02 -4.83 1.53
C LYS A 2 -2.56 -4.93 2.02
N ARG A 3 -2.25 -5.86 2.94
CA ARG A 3 -0.89 -6.11 3.46
C ARG A 3 0.07 -6.66 2.40
N LEU A 4 -0.43 -7.45 1.45
CA LEU A 4 0.38 -7.97 0.34
C LEU A 4 0.76 -6.83 -0.62
N HIS A 5 -0.20 -5.98 -0.99
CA HIS A 5 0.07 -4.79 -1.79
C HIS A 5 1.08 -3.86 -1.09
N ALA A 6 0.92 -3.64 0.21
CA ALA A 6 1.86 -2.83 0.98
C ALA A 6 3.28 -3.42 0.98
N THR A 7 3.39 -4.74 1.05
CA THR A 7 4.70 -5.44 1.01
C THR A 7 5.35 -5.34 -0.36
N VAL A 8 4.60 -5.54 -1.45
CA VAL A 8 5.12 -5.39 -2.82
C VAL A 8 5.61 -3.96 -3.06
N LEU A 9 4.84 -2.95 -2.66
CA LEU A 9 5.21 -1.54 -2.79
C LEU A 9 6.47 -1.21 -1.98
N ALA A 10 6.57 -1.70 -0.74
CA ALA A 10 7.76 -1.50 0.09
C ALA A 10 9.00 -2.17 -0.52
N LEU A 11 8.88 -3.37 -1.10
CA LEU A 11 9.98 -4.04 -1.80
C LEU A 11 10.43 -3.30 -3.08
N MET A 12 9.53 -2.52 -3.69
CA MET A 12 9.85 -1.63 -4.82
C MET A 12 10.43 -0.27 -4.37
N GLY A 13 10.64 -0.06 -3.07
CA GLY A 13 11.12 1.22 -2.52
C GLY A 13 10.05 2.33 -2.50
N LEU A 14 8.78 1.97 -2.64
CA LEU A 14 7.65 2.90 -2.65
C LEU A 14 6.95 2.89 -1.29
N ASP A 15 6.53 4.07 -0.81
CA ASP A 15 5.74 4.17 0.42
C ASP A 15 4.28 3.73 0.15
N PRO A 16 3.83 2.59 0.72
CA PRO A 16 2.50 2.07 0.47
C PRO A 16 1.37 2.98 0.95
N ASN A 17 1.61 3.84 1.95
CA ASN A 17 0.58 4.70 2.55
C ASN A 17 0.41 6.03 1.80
N ARG A 18 1.33 6.36 0.89
CA ARG A 18 1.33 7.60 0.11
C ARG A 18 0.75 7.47 -1.29
N LEU A 19 0.49 6.24 -1.75
CA LEU A 19 -0.01 6.02 -3.11
C LEU A 19 -1.55 6.01 -3.14
N SER A 20 -2.11 7.02 -3.79
CA SER A 20 -3.51 7.13 -4.15
C SER A 20 -3.68 7.38 -5.64
N TYR A 21 -4.83 6.99 -6.18
CA TYR A 21 -5.22 7.27 -7.55
C TYR A 21 -6.63 7.86 -7.58
N PHE A 22 -6.84 8.81 -8.48
CA PHE A 22 -8.13 9.47 -8.64
C PHE A 22 -9.08 8.59 -9.45
N PHE A 23 -10.21 8.21 -8.86
CA PHE A 23 -11.21 7.38 -9.51
C PHE A 23 -12.62 7.75 -9.03
N HIS A 24 -13.54 7.95 -9.97
CA HIS A 24 -14.94 8.32 -9.70
C HIS A 24 -15.08 9.54 -8.76
N GLY A 25 -14.21 10.54 -8.90
CA GLY A 25 -14.26 11.73 -8.05
C GLY A 25 -13.63 11.57 -6.67
N LEU A 26 -13.03 10.40 -6.37
CA LEU A 26 -12.45 10.08 -5.08
C LEU A 26 -10.98 9.70 -5.22
N ASP A 27 -10.15 10.11 -4.26
CA ASP A 27 -8.78 9.61 -4.11
C ASP A 27 -8.79 8.26 -3.41
N GLN A 28 -8.71 7.18 -4.19
CA GLN A 28 -8.63 5.84 -3.67
C GLN A 28 -7.18 5.47 -3.32
N LYS A 29 -6.93 5.14 -2.05
CA LYS A 29 -5.64 4.63 -1.59
C LYS A 29 -5.44 3.17 -2.00
N LEU A 30 -4.27 2.84 -2.57
CA LEU A 30 -3.95 1.49 -3.06
C LEU A 30 -3.92 0.42 -1.96
N VAL A 31 -3.60 0.82 -0.73
CA VAL A 31 -3.57 -0.08 0.44
C VAL A 31 -4.81 0.03 1.33
N GLY A 32 -5.80 0.81 0.91
CA GLY A 32 -6.99 1.13 1.70
C GLY A 32 -6.84 2.40 2.55
N VAL A 33 -7.93 2.78 3.21
CA VAL A 33 -8.02 4.05 3.97
C VAL A 33 -7.17 4.05 5.25
N GLU A 34 -7.09 2.90 5.91
CA GLU A 34 -6.28 2.71 7.12
C GLU A 34 -4.80 2.53 6.75
N PRO A 35 -3.89 3.06 7.59
CA PRO A 35 -2.47 2.77 7.45
C PRO A 35 -2.22 1.27 7.47
N VAL A 36 -1.40 0.79 6.54
CA VAL A 36 -1.04 -0.62 6.45
C VAL A 36 0.48 -0.75 6.51
N GLU A 37 0.91 -1.66 7.38
CA GLU A 37 2.30 -2.07 7.48
C GLU A 37 2.59 -3.26 6.55
N PRO A 38 3.75 -3.29 5.88
CA PRO A 38 4.26 -4.48 5.19
C PRO A 38 4.36 -5.70 6.10
N ILE A 39 4.30 -6.88 5.51
CA ILE A 39 4.47 -8.14 6.23
C ILE A 39 5.97 -8.34 6.49
N ARG A 40 6.45 -7.83 7.62
CA ARG A 40 7.88 -7.91 7.99
C ARG A 40 8.40 -9.33 8.14
N SER A 41 7.54 -10.30 8.48
CA SER A 41 7.93 -11.70 8.68
C SER A 41 8.38 -12.42 7.40
N ILE A 42 8.10 -11.86 6.22
CA ILE A 42 8.51 -12.42 4.92
C ILE A 42 9.56 -11.57 4.20
N MET A 43 9.98 -10.46 4.81
CA MET A 43 11.03 -9.59 4.29
C MET A 43 12.37 -10.08 4.85
N ALA A 44 13.37 -10.26 3.97
CA ALA A 44 14.69 -10.79 4.30
C ALA A 44 15.65 -9.71 4.80
#